data_AF-A0A7Y5Z2Y9-F1
#
_entry.id   AF-A0A7Y5Z2Y9-F1
#
_cell.length_a   1.000
_cell.length_b   1.000
_cell.length_c   1.000
_cell.angle_alpha   90.00
_cell.angle_beta   90.00
_cell.angle_gamma   90.00
#
_symmetry.space_group_name_H-M   'P 1'
#
loop_
_entity.id
_entity.type
_entity.pdbx_description
1 polymer ?
#
loop_
_entity_poly.entity_id
_entity_poly.type
_entity_poly.pdbx_seq_one_letter_code
_entity_poly.pdbx_strand_id
1 'polypeptide(L)'
;MSKRIAFAPLAAAVGLGFSLLAGSLVAPSSARAEGEIRIAEQFGIVYLLLNVVRDQQLIEKHGKQEGIDIKVDWTQLSGGAAVNDALLSGSIDIAGAGVGPLLTIWDRTRGKQNVKAVASLGNFPYYLLSNNPKVKTIADFTEQDRIAVPAVGVSVQSRFLQYAAAKQWGDKEFNRLDKYTLAVPHPDATAALIAGGTELTGHFSNPPFQDQALQTPGVHVVLNSYDVLGPNSPTVLFATEKFRDENPKTYKAFVEALTEAAEFVQKDKGAAADTYLRVTQAKIDRATLLKIIDNPQIEFTVTPKNTYPLAEFLYRVGAIKNKPDSWEDYFFQDAKPLQGS
;
A
#
# COMPACT_ATOMS: atom_id res chain seq x y z
N MET A 1 61.65 23.03 -64.49
CA MET A 1 61.92 21.64 -64.04
C MET A 1 60.56 20.96 -63.88
N SER A 2 59.90 20.39 -64.90
CA SER A 2 60.20 19.15 -65.66
C SER A 2 60.46 17.98 -64.70
N LYS A 3 59.59 16.97 -64.58
CA LYS A 3 59.22 15.94 -65.59
C LYS A 3 57.93 15.20 -65.14
N ARG A 4 56.89 15.05 -65.99
CA ARG A 4 56.53 13.92 -66.93
C ARG A 4 55.88 12.71 -66.20
N ILE A 5 54.85 11.98 -66.68
CA ILE A 5 54.16 11.78 -67.97
C ILE A 5 52.86 10.92 -67.74
N ALA A 6 51.80 11.20 -68.54
CA ALA A 6 50.72 10.37 -69.16
C ALA A 6 50.03 9.17 -68.42
N PHE A 7 48.81 8.68 -68.70
CA PHE A 7 47.96 8.54 -69.91
C PHE A 7 46.45 8.44 -69.50
N ALA A 8 45.52 8.83 -70.40
CA ALA A 8 44.07 8.50 -70.39
C ALA A 8 43.85 7.03 -70.88
N PRO A 9 42.64 6.37 -70.91
CA PRO A 9 41.27 6.92 -71.08
C PRO A 9 40.08 6.19 -70.38
N LEU A 10 38.91 6.83 -70.50
CA LEU A 10 37.53 6.32 -70.72
C LEU A 10 37.22 4.82 -70.49
N ALA A 11 36.24 4.54 -69.62
CA ALA A 11 35.34 3.38 -69.76
C ALA A 11 33.96 3.71 -69.17
N ALA A 12 32.95 3.72 -70.04
CA ALA A 12 31.55 3.69 -69.68
C ALA A 12 31.19 2.30 -69.11
N ALA A 13 30.42 2.26 -68.03
CA ALA A 13 29.68 1.08 -67.63
C ALA A 13 28.32 1.50 -67.10
N VAL A 14 27.32 1.37 -67.96
CA VAL A 14 25.91 1.24 -67.60
C VAL A 14 25.78 -0.08 -66.83
N GLY A 15 25.30 -0.01 -65.59
CA GLY A 15 25.03 -1.17 -64.74
C GLY A 15 23.73 -0.95 -63.97
N LEU A 16 22.75 -1.82 -64.25
CA LEU A 16 21.38 -1.79 -63.79
C LEU A 16 21.23 -1.83 -62.25
N GLY A 17 20.29 -0.99 -61.77
CA GLY A 17 19.21 -1.32 -60.84
C GLY A 17 19.53 -2.08 -59.54
N PHE A 18 19.24 -1.45 -58.40
CA PHE A 18 18.45 -2.10 -57.35
C PHE A 18 17.77 -1.02 -56.49
N SER A 19 16.44 -0.95 -56.61
CA SER A 19 15.56 -0.21 -55.72
C SER A 19 15.65 -0.83 -54.32
N LEU A 20 16.10 -0.06 -53.34
CA LEU A 20 15.91 -0.38 -51.92
C LEU A 20 14.94 0.63 -51.34
N LEU A 21 13.67 0.23 -51.31
CA LEU A 21 12.69 0.78 -50.38
C LEU A 21 13.31 0.72 -48.98
N ALA A 22 13.64 1.87 -48.42
CA ALA A 22 13.88 2.01 -47.00
C ALA A 22 12.55 1.79 -46.28
N GLY A 23 12.22 0.51 -46.04
CA GLY A 23 11.21 0.12 -45.06
C GLY A 23 11.68 0.63 -43.70
N SER A 24 11.05 1.69 -43.23
CA SER A 24 11.09 2.10 -41.83
C SER A 24 10.59 0.93 -40.99
N LEU A 25 11.55 0.15 -40.48
CA LEU A 25 11.32 -0.82 -39.42
C LEU A 25 10.78 -0.06 -38.22
N VAL A 26 9.45 -0.12 -38.06
CA VAL A 26 8.84 0.01 -36.74
C VAL A 26 9.43 -1.16 -35.95
N ALA A 27 10.49 -0.88 -35.18
CA ALA A 27 10.98 -1.83 -34.22
C ALA A 27 9.80 -2.19 -33.31
N PRO A 28 9.42 -3.47 -33.16
CA PRO A 28 8.50 -3.84 -32.11
C PRO A 28 9.14 -3.32 -30.83
N SER A 29 8.41 -2.44 -30.12
CA SER A 29 8.73 -2.09 -28.74
C SER A 29 9.13 -3.38 -28.05
N SER A 30 10.36 -3.46 -27.55
CA SER A 30 10.85 -4.65 -26.86
C SER A 30 9.77 -5.05 -25.86
N ALA A 31 9.05 -6.12 -26.16
CA ALA A 31 8.08 -6.69 -25.25
C ALA A 31 8.92 -7.11 -24.04
N ARG A 32 8.93 -6.28 -23.01
CA ARG A 32 9.40 -6.71 -21.70
C ARG A 32 8.53 -7.92 -21.42
N ALA A 33 9.17 -9.08 -21.30
CA ALA A 33 8.44 -10.28 -20.93
C ALA A 33 7.79 -9.98 -19.57
N GLU A 34 6.46 -9.98 -19.56
CA GLU A 34 5.68 -10.00 -18.33
C GLU A 34 6.05 -11.24 -17.49
N GLY A 35 5.65 -11.25 -16.22
CA GLY A 35 5.86 -12.43 -15.36
C GLY A 35 6.78 -12.19 -14.17
N GLU A 36 6.99 -10.94 -13.75
CA GLU A 36 7.57 -10.63 -12.45
C GLU A 36 6.70 -9.63 -11.72
N ILE A 37 6.46 -9.88 -10.43
CA ILE A 37 5.72 -8.97 -9.55
C ILE A 37 6.33 -8.99 -8.16
N ARG A 38 6.74 -7.82 -7.68
CA ARG A 38 7.35 -7.61 -6.37
C ARG A 38 6.37 -6.87 -5.48
N ILE A 39 5.95 -7.50 -4.39
CA ILE A 39 4.89 -7.01 -3.51
C ILE A 39 5.50 -6.64 -2.16
N ALA A 40 5.30 -5.40 -1.73
CA ALA A 40 5.61 -5.00 -0.36
C ALA A 40 4.36 -5.02 0.52
N GLU A 41 4.51 -5.49 1.75
CA GLU A 41 3.51 -5.36 2.81
C GLU A 41 4.14 -4.83 4.10
N GLN A 42 3.31 -4.47 5.07
CA GLN A 42 3.76 -4.15 6.44
C GLN A 42 3.29 -5.27 7.37
N PHE A 43 3.03 -4.94 8.63
CA PHE A 43 2.67 -5.89 9.66
C PHE A 43 1.16 -5.83 9.97
N GLY A 44 0.58 -7.00 10.26
CA GLY A 44 -0.76 -7.12 10.82
C GLY A 44 -1.68 -7.99 9.97
N ILE A 45 -2.79 -8.40 10.57
CA ILE A 45 -3.81 -9.23 9.91
C ILE A 45 -4.52 -8.48 8.79
N VAL A 46 -4.36 -7.15 8.72
CA VAL A 46 -4.87 -6.32 7.63
C VAL A 46 -4.33 -6.72 6.25
N TYR A 47 -3.29 -7.57 6.20
CA TYR A 47 -2.72 -8.17 4.98
C TYR A 47 -3.18 -9.61 4.72
N LEU A 48 -4.21 -10.10 5.43
CA LEU A 48 -4.69 -11.50 5.32
C LEU A 48 -4.96 -11.94 3.88
N LEU A 49 -5.54 -11.07 3.04
CA LEU A 49 -5.77 -11.40 1.63
C LEU A 49 -4.46 -11.70 0.90
N LEU A 50 -3.41 -10.92 1.11
CA LEU A 50 -2.09 -11.19 0.55
C LEU A 50 -1.47 -12.48 1.11
N ASN A 51 -1.69 -12.78 2.39
CA ASN A 51 -1.22 -14.04 2.97
C ASN A 51 -1.90 -15.25 2.31
N VAL A 52 -3.20 -15.17 2.03
CA VAL A 52 -3.94 -16.19 1.28
C VAL A 52 -3.44 -16.31 -0.15
N VAL A 53 -3.27 -15.18 -0.85
CA VAL A 53 -2.68 -15.14 -2.19
C VAL A 53 -1.32 -15.85 -2.22
N ARG A 54 -0.47 -15.58 -1.23
CA ARG A 54 0.87 -16.16 -1.12
C ARG A 54 0.85 -17.66 -0.80
N ASP A 55 0.08 -18.08 0.19
CA ASP A 55 0.04 -19.48 0.66
C ASP A 55 -0.51 -20.41 -0.42
N GLN A 56 -1.49 -19.93 -1.20
CA GLN A 56 -2.15 -20.70 -2.25
C GLN A 56 -1.58 -20.46 -3.66
N GLN A 57 -0.52 -19.64 -3.77
CA GLN A 57 0.12 -19.29 -5.05
C GLN A 57 -0.87 -18.80 -6.10
N LEU A 58 -1.81 -17.93 -5.68
CA LEU A 58 -2.96 -17.55 -6.52
C LEU A 58 -2.53 -16.70 -7.72
N ILE A 59 -1.50 -15.86 -7.58
CA ILE A 59 -1.00 -15.06 -8.71
C ILE A 59 -0.42 -15.99 -9.78
N GLU A 60 0.38 -16.97 -9.37
CA GLU A 60 0.99 -17.94 -10.26
C GLU A 60 -0.08 -18.82 -10.93
N LYS A 61 -1.11 -19.22 -10.17
CA LYS A 61 -2.28 -19.94 -10.70
C LYS A 61 -3.00 -19.16 -11.80
N HIS A 62 -3.29 -17.87 -11.57
CA HIS A 62 -3.96 -17.02 -12.55
C HIS A 62 -3.05 -16.63 -13.71
N GLY A 63 -1.75 -16.44 -13.48
CA GLY A 63 -0.75 -16.22 -14.54
C GLY A 63 -0.73 -17.33 -15.58
N LYS A 64 -0.76 -18.59 -15.12
CA LYS A 64 -0.84 -19.76 -16.02
C LYS A 64 -2.10 -19.76 -16.89
N GLN A 65 -3.22 -19.27 -16.37
CA GLN A 65 -4.46 -19.13 -17.14
C GLN A 65 -4.35 -18.04 -18.22
N GLU A 66 -3.57 -16.99 -17.96
CA GLU A 66 -3.19 -15.95 -18.93
C GLU A 66 -2.06 -16.37 -19.89
N GLY A 67 -1.53 -17.58 -19.73
CA GLY A 67 -0.47 -18.17 -20.54
C GLY A 67 0.92 -17.60 -20.24
N ILE A 68 1.18 -17.14 -19.01
CA ILE A 68 2.50 -16.67 -18.56
C ILE A 68 2.88 -17.34 -17.23
N ASP A 69 4.17 -17.58 -17.02
CA ASP A 69 4.68 -17.91 -15.70
C ASP A 69 5.01 -16.62 -14.94
N ILE A 70 4.50 -16.49 -13.71
CA ILE A 70 4.73 -15.31 -12.88
C ILE A 70 5.63 -15.69 -11.71
N LYS A 71 6.74 -14.96 -11.55
CA LYS A 71 7.57 -14.94 -10.35
C LYS A 71 7.06 -13.87 -9.40
N VAL A 72 6.76 -14.27 -8.17
CA VAL A 72 6.29 -13.37 -7.12
C VAL A 72 7.36 -13.23 -6.04
N ASP A 73 7.82 -12.00 -5.82
CA ASP A 73 8.74 -11.67 -4.73
C ASP A 73 8.00 -10.87 -3.65
N TRP A 74 8.24 -11.20 -2.39
CA TRP A 74 7.57 -10.59 -1.25
C TRP A 74 8.56 -9.88 -0.34
N THR A 75 8.28 -8.64 0.04
CA THR A 75 9.10 -7.87 0.97
C THR A 75 8.24 -7.29 2.09
N GLN A 76 8.72 -7.36 3.32
CA GLN A 76 8.07 -6.71 4.46
C GLN A 76 8.83 -5.43 4.83
N LEU A 77 8.11 -4.31 4.95
CA LEU A 77 8.67 -3.00 5.24
C LEU A 77 8.10 -2.40 6.53
N SER A 78 8.87 -1.52 7.16
CA SER A 78 8.58 -0.99 8.49
C SER A 78 7.42 0.03 8.55
N GLY A 79 7.13 0.70 7.44
CA GLY A 79 6.13 1.77 7.41
C GLY A 79 5.89 2.35 6.02
N GLY A 80 4.84 3.17 5.90
CA GLY A 80 4.36 3.70 4.61
C GLY A 80 5.37 4.57 3.85
N ALA A 81 6.29 5.26 4.53
CA ALA A 81 7.33 6.05 3.86
C ALA A 81 8.32 5.14 3.10
N ALA A 82 8.81 4.07 3.74
CA ALA A 82 9.70 3.08 3.12
C ALA A 82 9.01 2.36 1.95
N VAL A 83 7.71 2.05 2.08
CA VAL A 83 6.91 1.48 0.99
C VAL A 83 6.82 2.44 -0.21
N ASN A 84 6.55 3.72 0.04
CA ASN A 84 6.50 4.73 -1.02
C ASN A 84 7.86 4.87 -1.73
N ASP A 85 8.96 4.93 -0.98
CA ASP A 85 10.31 5.04 -1.56
C ASP A 85 10.67 3.82 -2.42
N ALA A 86 10.34 2.61 -1.95
CA ALA A 86 10.56 1.38 -2.69
C ALA A 86 9.75 1.33 -4.00
N LEU A 87 8.51 1.84 -4.01
CA LEU A 87 7.70 1.92 -5.22
C LEU A 87 8.28 2.94 -6.20
N LEU A 88 8.68 4.12 -5.72
CA LEU A 88 9.27 5.17 -6.56
C LEU A 88 10.61 4.79 -7.16
N SER A 89 11.42 4.02 -6.42
CA SER A 89 12.69 3.48 -6.94
C SER A 89 12.51 2.33 -7.91
N GLY A 90 11.29 1.78 -8.04
CA GLY A 90 11.00 0.58 -8.82
C GLY A 90 11.61 -0.68 -8.21
N SER A 91 11.85 -0.71 -6.90
CA SER A 91 12.28 -1.91 -6.17
C SER A 91 11.12 -2.87 -5.90
N ILE A 92 9.89 -2.34 -5.91
CA ILE A 92 8.64 -3.09 -5.82
C ILE A 92 7.67 -2.61 -6.90
N ASP A 93 6.68 -3.44 -7.22
CA ASP A 93 5.66 -3.17 -8.23
C ASP A 93 4.29 -2.87 -7.60
N ILE A 94 3.98 -3.60 -6.52
CA ILE A 94 2.78 -3.39 -5.70
C ILE A 94 3.19 -2.98 -4.29
N ALA A 95 2.63 -1.87 -3.84
CA ALA A 95 2.80 -1.34 -2.50
C ALA A 95 1.55 -1.61 -1.65
N GLY A 96 1.71 -2.38 -0.57
CA GLY A 96 0.71 -2.57 0.47
C GLY A 96 0.97 -1.64 1.66
N ALA A 97 0.18 -0.59 1.80
CA ALA A 97 0.28 0.35 2.91
C ALA A 97 -1.07 0.98 3.23
N GLY A 98 -1.06 2.10 3.95
CA GLY A 98 -2.28 2.81 4.28
C GLY A 98 -2.77 3.74 3.17
N VAL A 99 -4.03 4.17 3.27
CA VAL A 99 -4.60 5.24 2.43
C VAL A 99 -3.85 6.57 2.59
N GLY A 100 -3.27 6.87 3.76
CA GLY A 100 -2.42 8.05 3.98
C GLY A 100 -1.16 8.08 3.10
N PRO A 101 -0.32 7.03 3.10
CA PRO A 101 0.79 6.86 2.18
C PRO A 101 0.38 6.92 0.71
N LEU A 102 -0.72 6.26 0.32
CA LEU A 102 -1.29 6.32 -1.03
C LEU A 102 -1.58 7.76 -1.46
N LEU A 103 -2.36 8.51 -0.67
CA LEU A 103 -2.75 9.88 -1.02
C LEU A 103 -1.53 10.79 -1.16
N THR A 104 -0.52 10.58 -0.32
CA THR A 104 0.75 11.31 -0.38
C THR A 104 1.48 11.06 -1.71
N ILE A 105 1.57 9.80 -2.15
CA ILE A 105 2.29 9.46 -3.39
C ILE A 105 1.47 9.72 -4.65
N TRP A 106 0.14 9.55 -4.59
CA TRP A 106 -0.79 9.94 -5.65
C TRP A 106 -0.63 11.42 -6.00
N ASP A 107 -0.66 12.30 -4.98
CA ASP A 107 -0.49 13.75 -5.18
C ASP A 107 0.86 14.11 -5.80
N ARG A 108 1.95 13.49 -5.29
CA ARG A 108 3.32 13.75 -5.75
C ARG A 108 3.63 13.23 -7.15
N THR A 109 2.97 12.16 -7.57
CA THR A 109 3.23 11.48 -8.85
C THR A 109 2.23 11.80 -9.95
N ARG A 110 1.23 12.65 -9.66
CA ARG A 110 0.22 13.11 -10.62
C ARG A 110 0.89 13.75 -11.85
N GLY A 111 0.54 13.25 -13.03
CA GLY A 111 1.12 13.65 -14.32
C GLY A 111 2.50 13.07 -14.60
N LYS A 112 2.98 12.12 -13.80
CA LYS A 112 4.28 11.43 -13.96
C LYS A 112 4.11 9.92 -13.86
N GLN A 113 4.48 9.31 -12.73
CA GLN A 113 4.31 7.87 -12.50
C GLN A 113 2.85 7.47 -12.27
N ASN A 114 1.96 8.44 -11.99
CA ASN A 114 0.52 8.24 -11.80
C ASN A 114 0.20 7.06 -10.88
N VAL A 115 0.73 7.10 -9.65
CA VAL A 115 0.47 6.06 -8.66
C VAL A 115 -0.99 6.11 -8.22
N LYS A 116 -1.68 4.98 -8.28
CA LYS A 116 -3.08 4.82 -7.86
C LYS A 116 -3.29 3.48 -7.17
N ALA A 117 -4.34 3.41 -6.36
CA ALA A 117 -4.75 2.17 -5.72
C ALA A 117 -5.33 1.16 -6.71
N VAL A 118 -5.02 -0.10 -6.45
CA VAL A 118 -5.49 -1.28 -7.15
C VAL A 118 -6.69 -1.89 -6.42
N ALA A 119 -6.60 -2.03 -5.10
CA ALA A 119 -7.62 -2.66 -4.28
C ALA A 119 -7.53 -2.22 -2.81
N SER A 120 -8.62 -2.38 -2.08
CA SER A 120 -8.61 -2.43 -0.62
C SER A 120 -8.11 -3.79 -0.13
N LEU A 121 -7.72 -3.86 1.15
CA LEU A 121 -7.50 -5.14 1.85
C LEU A 121 -8.56 -5.42 2.92
N GLY A 122 -9.50 -4.49 3.09
CA GLY A 122 -10.59 -4.63 4.03
C GLY A 122 -10.85 -3.38 4.86
N ASN A 123 -11.83 -3.49 5.74
CA ASN A 123 -12.27 -2.47 6.66
C ASN A 123 -11.86 -2.86 8.07
N PHE A 124 -11.10 -2.00 8.76
CA PHE A 124 -10.56 -2.30 10.09
C PHE A 124 -10.61 -1.07 11.01
N PRO A 125 -11.10 -1.21 12.26
CA PRO A 125 -10.91 -0.17 13.26
C PRO A 125 -9.47 -0.21 13.75
N TYR A 126 -8.79 0.93 13.65
CA TYR A 126 -7.48 1.15 14.28
C TYR A 126 -7.65 1.90 15.60
N TYR A 127 -6.92 1.48 16.61
CA TYR A 127 -6.97 2.07 17.95
C TYR A 127 -5.68 2.81 18.29
N LEU A 128 -5.82 4.04 18.80
CA LEU A 128 -4.78 4.66 19.60
C LEU A 128 -4.90 4.13 21.02
N LEU A 129 -3.89 3.38 21.45
CA LEU A 129 -3.80 2.82 22.79
C LEU A 129 -2.91 3.69 23.66
N SER A 130 -3.13 3.62 24.98
CA SER A 130 -2.23 4.16 25.99
C SER A 130 -2.08 3.24 27.18
N ASN A 131 -0.88 3.17 27.77
CA ASN A 131 -0.65 2.55 29.09
C ASN A 131 -0.54 3.59 30.22
N ASN A 132 -0.60 4.89 29.90
CA ASN A 132 -0.59 5.97 30.88
C ASN A 132 -2.03 6.20 31.39
N PRO A 133 -2.35 5.95 32.67
CA PRO A 133 -3.71 6.05 33.17
C PRO A 133 -4.26 7.48 33.16
N LYS A 134 -3.41 8.50 33.04
CA LYS A 134 -3.82 9.90 32.94
C LYS A 134 -4.29 10.29 31.53
N VAL A 135 -3.95 9.51 30.51
CA VAL A 135 -4.31 9.80 29.12
C VAL A 135 -5.60 9.09 28.76
N LYS A 136 -6.74 9.80 28.78
CA LYS A 136 -8.06 9.22 28.45
C LYS A 136 -8.57 9.64 27.09
N THR A 137 -8.10 10.77 26.59
CA THR A 137 -8.43 11.35 25.30
C THR A 137 -7.18 11.84 24.62
N ILE A 138 -7.28 12.17 23.33
CA ILE A 138 -6.16 12.76 22.59
C ILE A 138 -5.67 14.11 23.16
N ALA A 139 -6.49 14.78 23.98
CA ALA A 139 -6.15 16.05 24.62
C ALA A 139 -5.22 15.89 25.83
N ASP A 140 -5.13 14.69 26.38
CA ASP A 140 -4.37 14.41 27.60
C ASP A 140 -2.89 14.08 27.32
N PHE A 141 -2.51 13.90 26.05
CA PHE A 141 -1.12 13.68 25.66
C PHE A 141 -0.28 14.94 25.89
N THR A 142 0.88 14.76 26.52
CA THR A 142 1.83 15.82 26.84
C THR A 142 3.22 15.52 26.30
N GLU A 143 4.18 16.41 26.54
CA GLU A 143 5.59 16.21 26.20
C GLU A 143 6.25 15.01 26.93
N GLN A 144 5.61 14.50 27.99
CA GLN A 144 6.03 13.28 28.69
C GLN A 144 5.66 12.00 27.94
N ASP A 145 4.77 12.12 26.95
CA ASP A 145 4.25 11.00 26.19
C ASP A 145 4.90 10.93 24.81
N ARG A 146 4.99 9.70 24.31
CA ARG A 146 5.37 9.39 22.95
C ARG A 146 4.38 8.40 22.34
N ILE A 147 3.95 8.72 21.12
CA ILE A 147 2.96 7.96 20.35
C ILE A 147 3.68 7.27 19.19
N ALA A 148 3.75 5.95 19.24
CA ALA A 148 4.27 5.16 18.13
C ALA A 148 3.29 5.16 16.94
N VAL A 149 3.82 5.44 15.75
CA VAL A 149 3.17 5.26 14.45
C VAL A 149 4.17 4.66 13.45
N PRO A 150 3.74 3.95 12.39
CA PRO A 150 4.68 3.38 11.43
C PRO A 150 5.52 4.41 10.65
N ALA A 151 4.96 5.60 10.40
CA ALA A 151 5.67 6.71 9.74
C ALA A 151 5.03 8.04 10.13
N VAL A 152 5.81 8.91 10.77
CA VAL A 152 5.36 10.23 11.22
C VAL A 152 4.90 11.08 10.03
N GLY A 153 3.72 11.68 10.14
CA GLY A 153 3.13 12.55 9.14
C GLY A 153 2.75 11.85 7.82
N VAL A 154 2.94 10.52 7.69
CA VAL A 154 2.72 9.79 6.43
C VAL A 154 1.79 8.61 6.62
N SER A 155 1.98 7.79 7.66
CA SER A 155 1.17 6.58 7.85
C SER A 155 -0.31 6.92 8.03
N VAL A 156 -1.19 5.97 7.73
CA VAL A 156 -2.64 6.17 7.90
C VAL A 156 -3.00 6.48 9.36
N GLN A 157 -2.27 5.91 10.32
CA GLN A 157 -2.42 6.20 11.74
C GLN A 157 -2.08 7.66 12.08
N SER A 158 -0.97 8.18 11.54
CA SER A 158 -0.63 9.58 11.70
C SER A 158 -1.70 10.48 11.07
N ARG A 159 -2.25 10.11 9.90
CA ARG A 159 -3.34 10.86 9.26
C ARG A 159 -4.65 10.81 10.04
N PHE A 160 -4.98 9.67 10.67
CA PHE A 160 -6.14 9.58 11.55
C PHE A 160 -5.97 10.42 12.82
N LEU A 161 -4.77 10.43 13.42
CA LEU A 161 -4.49 11.28 14.57
C LEU A 161 -4.62 12.77 14.21
N GLN A 162 -4.08 13.14 13.05
CA GLN A 162 -4.22 14.49 12.51
C GLN A 162 -5.67 14.87 12.25
N TYR A 163 -6.48 13.96 11.70
CA TYR A 163 -7.89 14.21 11.44
C TYR A 163 -8.68 14.35 12.75
N ALA A 164 -8.40 13.50 13.75
CA ALA A 164 -8.98 13.62 15.07
C ALA A 164 -8.60 14.95 15.74
N ALA A 165 -7.33 15.36 15.63
CA ALA A 165 -6.86 16.64 16.14
C ALA A 165 -7.55 17.83 15.45
N ALA A 166 -7.73 17.78 14.13
CA ALA A 166 -8.46 18.82 13.40
C ALA A 166 -9.94 18.89 13.78
N LYS A 167 -10.58 17.75 14.06
CA LYS A 167 -11.97 17.73 14.59
C LYS A 167 -12.07 18.34 15.99
N GLN A 168 -11.05 18.14 16.82
CA GLN A 168 -11.04 18.63 18.21
C GLN A 168 -10.64 20.11 18.32
N TRP A 169 -9.64 20.56 17.56
CA TRP A 169 -9.00 21.87 17.71
C TRP A 169 -9.05 22.75 16.45
N GLY A 170 -9.60 22.25 15.35
CA GLY A 170 -9.68 22.93 14.06
C GLY A 170 -8.51 22.62 13.13
N ASP A 171 -8.72 22.84 11.83
CA ASP A 171 -7.77 22.46 10.77
C ASP A 171 -6.36 23.07 10.92
N LYS A 172 -6.23 24.24 11.56
CA LYS A 172 -4.92 24.87 11.82
C LYS A 172 -4.08 24.09 12.85
N GLU A 173 -4.73 23.29 13.68
CA GLU A 173 -4.13 22.51 14.76
C GLU A 173 -4.06 21.01 14.39
N PHE A 174 -4.24 20.66 13.11
CA PHE A 174 -4.26 19.26 12.68
C PHE A 174 -3.00 18.49 13.07
N ASN A 175 -1.83 19.15 13.07
CA ASN A 175 -0.53 18.55 13.40
C ASN A 175 -0.13 18.74 14.87
N ARG A 176 -1.04 19.21 15.74
CA ARG A 176 -0.75 19.55 17.15
C ARG A 176 -0.05 18.43 17.92
N LEU A 177 -0.41 17.18 17.63
CA LEU A 177 0.12 15.99 18.30
C LEU A 177 1.33 15.35 17.59
N ASP A 178 1.67 15.80 16.37
CA ASP A 178 2.77 15.19 15.59
C ASP A 178 4.11 15.27 16.32
N LYS A 179 4.33 16.34 17.10
CA LYS A 179 5.53 16.53 17.94
C LYS A 179 5.70 15.48 19.04
N TYR A 180 4.66 14.71 19.36
CA TYR A 180 4.72 13.58 20.30
C TYR A 180 4.83 12.23 19.59
N THR A 181 4.82 12.20 18.26
CA THR A 181 4.87 10.95 17.51
C THR A 181 6.30 10.53 17.18
N LEU A 182 6.55 9.23 17.11
CA LEU A 182 7.79 8.66 16.57
C LEU A 182 7.50 7.47 15.65
N ALA A 183 8.43 7.23 14.71
CA ALA A 183 8.35 6.14 13.76
C ALA A 183 8.82 4.83 14.40
N VAL A 184 7.90 3.88 14.61
CA VAL A 184 8.19 2.56 15.18
C VAL A 184 7.32 1.50 14.49
N PRO A 185 7.86 0.35 14.06
CA PRO A 185 7.07 -0.76 13.54
C PRO A 185 6.05 -1.27 14.56
N HIS A 186 4.90 -1.77 14.09
CA HIS A 186 3.84 -2.28 14.98
C HIS A 186 4.31 -3.33 16.00
N PRO A 187 5.13 -4.35 15.64
CA PRO A 187 5.63 -5.33 16.61
C PRO A 187 6.41 -4.68 17.76
N ASP A 188 7.33 -3.77 17.43
CA ASP A 188 8.22 -3.13 18.41
C ASP A 188 7.45 -2.17 19.31
N ALA A 189 6.52 -1.40 18.75
CA ALA A 189 5.65 -0.49 19.50
C ALA A 189 4.75 -1.25 20.48
N THR A 190 4.22 -2.40 20.05
CA THR A 190 3.39 -3.27 20.90
C THR A 190 4.19 -3.83 22.06
N ALA A 191 5.39 -4.36 21.77
CA ALA A 191 6.28 -4.88 22.81
C ALA A 191 6.67 -3.81 23.84
N ALA A 192 7.01 -2.60 23.37
CA ALA A 192 7.35 -1.48 24.25
C ALA A 192 6.16 -1.02 25.12
N LEU A 193 4.96 -0.93 24.54
CA LEU A 193 3.76 -0.52 25.26
C LEU A 193 3.38 -1.53 26.35
N ILE A 194 3.49 -2.83 26.05
CA ILE A 194 3.23 -3.94 26.98
C ILE A 194 4.26 -3.96 28.11
N ALA A 195 5.55 -3.78 27.79
CA ALA A 195 6.62 -3.76 28.78
C ALA A 195 6.47 -2.56 29.75
N GLY A 196 6.00 -1.42 29.25
CA GLY A 196 5.82 -0.21 30.03
C GLY A 196 7.13 0.41 30.52
N GLY A 197 7.03 1.45 31.35
CA GLY A 197 8.19 2.08 32.00
C GLY A 197 9.09 2.94 31.09
N THR A 198 8.63 3.28 29.88
CA THR A 198 9.33 4.19 28.95
C THR A 198 8.47 5.42 28.64
N GLU A 199 9.03 6.40 27.93
CA GLU A 199 8.25 7.54 27.41
C GLU A 199 7.26 7.13 26.29
N LEU A 200 7.43 5.93 25.69
CA LEU A 200 6.45 5.36 24.76
C LEU A 200 5.23 4.87 25.54
N THR A 201 4.31 5.80 25.74
CA THR A 201 3.06 5.57 26.46
C THR A 201 1.88 5.38 25.53
N GLY A 202 2.01 5.68 24.23
CA GLY A 202 0.95 5.52 23.24
C GLY A 202 1.37 4.75 21.99
N HIS A 203 0.42 4.03 21.38
CA HIS A 203 0.61 3.35 20.09
C HIS A 203 -0.67 3.44 19.28
N PHE A 204 -0.60 4.08 18.11
CA PHE A 204 -1.70 4.01 17.15
C PHE A 204 -1.51 2.74 16.32
N SER A 205 -2.30 1.74 16.64
CA SER A 205 -2.08 0.34 16.27
C SER A 205 -3.13 -0.17 15.27
N ASN A 206 -2.86 -1.34 14.71
CA ASN A 206 -3.78 -2.11 13.88
C ASN A 206 -3.93 -3.54 14.45
N PRO A 207 -4.95 -4.30 14.04
CA PRO A 207 -5.04 -5.71 14.41
C PRO A 207 -3.90 -6.56 13.82
N PRO A 208 -3.41 -7.58 14.54
CA PRO A 208 -3.85 -8.01 15.87
C PRO A 208 -3.09 -7.32 17.02
N PHE A 209 -2.19 -6.40 16.72
CA PHE A 209 -1.30 -5.77 17.70
C PHE A 209 -2.08 -4.98 18.76
N GLN A 210 -3.14 -4.30 18.35
CA GLN A 210 -4.02 -3.61 19.28
C GLN A 210 -4.72 -4.59 20.24
N ASP A 211 -5.15 -5.75 19.73
CA ASP A 211 -5.81 -6.79 20.51
C ASP A 211 -4.85 -7.44 21.50
N GLN A 212 -3.59 -7.65 21.10
CA GLN A 212 -2.52 -8.15 21.98
C GLN A 212 -2.21 -7.18 23.11
N ALA A 213 -2.02 -5.89 22.79
CA ALA A 213 -1.71 -4.88 23.79
C ALA A 213 -2.84 -4.73 24.82
N LEU A 214 -4.10 -4.79 24.38
CA LEU A 214 -5.28 -4.69 25.25
C LEU A 214 -5.45 -5.87 26.23
N GLN A 215 -4.73 -6.98 26.06
CA GLN A 215 -4.67 -8.05 27.06
C GLN A 215 -3.82 -7.68 28.28
N THR A 216 -3.02 -6.61 28.19
CA THR A 216 -2.13 -6.17 29.27
C THR A 216 -2.88 -5.22 30.21
N PRO A 217 -2.91 -5.49 31.53
CA PRO A 217 -3.52 -4.59 32.50
C PRO A 217 -2.95 -3.17 32.40
N GLY A 218 -3.83 -2.17 32.34
CA GLY A 218 -3.47 -0.75 32.25
C GLY A 218 -3.42 -0.19 30.83
N VAL A 219 -3.29 -1.05 29.80
CA VAL A 219 -3.46 -0.62 28.41
C VAL A 219 -4.94 -0.40 28.10
N HIS A 220 -5.28 0.72 27.49
CA HIS A 220 -6.65 1.07 27.14
C HIS A 220 -6.73 1.89 25.85
N VAL A 221 -7.91 1.91 25.23
CA VAL A 221 -8.20 2.69 24.03
C VAL A 221 -8.40 4.16 24.40
N VAL A 222 -7.69 5.05 23.70
CA VAL A 222 -7.79 6.52 23.78
C VAL A 222 -8.57 7.09 22.59
N LEU A 223 -8.45 6.47 21.42
CA LEU A 223 -9.18 6.85 20.20
C LEU A 223 -9.44 5.61 19.35
N ASN A 224 -10.65 5.50 18.81
CA ASN A 224 -10.98 4.57 17.74
C ASN A 224 -11.14 5.34 16.42
N SER A 225 -10.41 4.94 15.39
CA SER A 225 -10.51 5.56 14.05
C SER A 225 -11.93 5.53 13.48
N TYR A 226 -12.77 4.56 13.82
CA TYR A 226 -14.17 4.55 13.37
C TYR A 226 -15.01 5.65 14.02
N ASP A 227 -14.65 6.16 15.20
CA ASP A 227 -15.31 7.34 15.78
C ASP A 227 -14.89 8.63 15.06
N VAL A 228 -13.75 8.60 14.36
CA VAL A 228 -13.22 9.74 13.59
C VAL A 228 -13.85 9.81 12.21
N LEU A 229 -13.87 8.71 11.45
CA LEU A 229 -14.36 8.72 10.07
C LEU A 229 -15.47 7.72 9.76
N GLY A 230 -15.82 6.82 10.69
CA GLY A 230 -16.70 5.68 10.43
C GLY A 230 -15.94 4.45 9.90
N PRO A 231 -16.65 3.32 9.65
CA PRO A 231 -16.06 2.17 8.99
C PRO A 231 -15.41 2.56 7.68
N ASN A 232 -14.15 2.17 7.50
CA ASN A 232 -13.32 2.59 6.37
C ASN A 232 -12.28 1.53 6.02
N SER A 233 -11.70 1.67 4.83
CA SER A 233 -10.54 0.90 4.39
C SER A 233 -9.24 1.63 4.72
N PRO A 234 -8.56 1.30 5.84
CA PRO A 234 -7.32 1.96 6.20
C PRO A 234 -6.14 1.49 5.34
N THR A 235 -6.18 0.23 4.86
CA THR A 235 -5.09 -0.43 4.12
C THR A 235 -5.51 -0.72 2.68
N VAL A 236 -4.62 -0.42 1.76
CA VAL A 236 -4.82 -0.51 0.30
C VAL A 236 -3.55 -1.00 -0.38
N LEU A 237 -3.73 -1.53 -1.58
CA LEU A 237 -2.67 -1.89 -2.50
C LEU A 237 -2.61 -0.84 -3.61
N PHE A 238 -1.42 -0.43 -4.02
CA PHE A 238 -1.25 0.57 -5.09
C PHE A 238 -0.02 0.29 -5.95
N ALA A 239 -0.09 0.77 -7.18
CA ALA A 239 0.93 0.55 -8.21
C ALA A 239 1.10 1.81 -9.07
N THR A 240 2.17 1.83 -9.87
CA THR A 240 2.34 2.85 -10.92
C THR A 240 1.48 2.50 -12.14
N GLU A 241 1.01 3.52 -12.86
CA GLU A 241 0.31 3.32 -14.15
C GLU A 241 1.19 2.55 -15.13
N LYS A 242 2.50 2.87 -15.16
CA LYS A 242 3.49 2.15 -15.97
C LYS A 242 3.49 0.64 -15.72
N PHE A 243 3.50 0.19 -14.46
CA PHE A 243 3.50 -1.24 -14.16
C PHE A 243 2.24 -1.92 -14.71
N ARG A 244 1.07 -1.30 -14.48
CA ARG A 244 -0.23 -1.79 -14.98
C ARG A 244 -0.25 -1.89 -16.51
N ASP A 245 0.25 -0.86 -17.20
CA ASP A 245 0.21 -0.79 -18.67
C ASP A 245 1.25 -1.69 -19.34
N GLU A 246 2.45 -1.81 -18.76
CA GLU A 246 3.52 -2.67 -19.29
C GLU A 246 3.36 -4.15 -18.89
N ASN A 247 2.54 -4.47 -17.88
CA ASN A 247 2.33 -5.84 -17.39
C ASN A 247 0.84 -6.21 -17.26
N PRO A 248 0.02 -6.07 -18.32
CA PRO A 248 -1.43 -6.24 -18.25
C PRO A 248 -1.88 -7.64 -17.81
N LYS A 249 -1.18 -8.72 -18.22
CA LYS A 249 -1.52 -10.09 -17.81
C LYS A 249 -1.13 -10.35 -16.35
N THR A 250 0.05 -9.91 -15.96
CA THR A 250 0.54 -10.06 -14.57
C THR A 250 -0.34 -9.27 -13.61
N TYR A 251 -0.71 -8.03 -13.98
CA TYR A 251 -1.63 -7.20 -13.22
C TYR A 251 -3.02 -7.82 -13.11
N LYS A 252 -3.57 -8.34 -14.22
CA LYS A 252 -4.86 -9.04 -14.21
C LYS A 252 -4.84 -10.25 -13.29
N ALA A 253 -3.82 -11.11 -13.40
CA ALA A 253 -3.65 -12.28 -12.54
C ALA A 253 -3.58 -11.88 -11.05
N PHE A 254 -2.92 -10.77 -10.73
CA PHE A 254 -2.87 -10.22 -9.38
C PHE A 254 -4.25 -9.79 -8.85
N VAL A 255 -5.02 -9.04 -9.64
CA VAL A 255 -6.37 -8.59 -9.24
C VAL A 255 -7.33 -9.76 -9.07
N GLU A 256 -7.26 -10.77 -9.95
CA GLU A 256 -8.06 -12.00 -9.86
C GLU A 256 -7.67 -12.83 -8.64
N ALA A 257 -6.37 -12.92 -8.32
CA ALA A 257 -5.89 -13.57 -7.11
C ALA A 257 -6.44 -12.92 -5.82
N LEU A 258 -6.49 -11.58 -5.77
CA LEU A 258 -7.06 -10.86 -4.62
C LEU A 258 -8.56 -11.12 -4.45
N THR A 259 -9.28 -11.20 -5.57
CA THR A 259 -10.73 -11.48 -5.55
C THR A 259 -10.98 -12.89 -5.02
N GLU A 260 -10.26 -13.89 -5.53
CA GLU A 260 -10.35 -15.27 -5.04
C GLU A 260 -9.96 -15.39 -3.56
N ALA A 261 -8.93 -14.66 -3.12
CA ALA A 261 -8.54 -14.61 -1.72
C ALA A 261 -9.62 -14.01 -0.81
N ALA A 262 -10.30 -12.95 -1.25
CA ALA A 262 -11.41 -12.36 -0.51
C ALA A 262 -12.58 -13.34 -0.38
N GLU A 263 -12.94 -14.04 -1.45
CA GLU A 263 -13.96 -15.09 -1.43
C GLU A 263 -13.59 -16.24 -0.49
N PHE A 264 -12.32 -16.66 -0.50
CA PHE A 264 -11.80 -17.70 0.39
C PHE A 264 -11.95 -17.30 1.87
N VAL A 265 -11.53 -16.09 2.23
CA VAL A 265 -11.60 -15.61 3.62
C VAL A 265 -13.05 -15.51 4.11
N GLN A 266 -13.98 -15.08 3.24
CA GLN A 266 -15.40 -15.03 3.59
C GLN A 266 -16.01 -16.43 3.79
N LYS A 267 -15.59 -17.38 2.96
CA LYS A 267 -16.11 -18.75 2.99
C LYS A 267 -15.58 -19.57 4.17
N ASP A 268 -14.30 -19.42 4.50
CA ASP A 268 -13.64 -20.20 5.55
C ASP A 268 -12.63 -19.37 6.35
N LYS A 269 -13.15 -18.69 7.37
CA LYS A 269 -12.35 -17.92 8.33
C LYS A 269 -11.38 -18.78 9.14
N GLY A 270 -11.74 -20.04 9.37
CA GLY A 270 -10.89 -21.03 10.04
C GLY A 270 -9.60 -21.27 9.28
N ALA A 271 -9.75 -21.63 8.01
CA ALA A 271 -8.63 -21.87 7.11
C ALA A 271 -7.84 -20.58 6.82
N ALA A 272 -8.50 -19.42 6.77
CA ALA A 272 -7.82 -18.13 6.66
C ALA A 272 -6.92 -17.84 7.87
N ALA A 273 -7.38 -18.13 9.09
CA ALA A 273 -6.58 -18.00 10.30
C ALA A 273 -5.33 -18.90 10.25
N ASP A 274 -5.51 -20.15 9.82
CA ASP A 274 -4.41 -21.12 9.67
C ASP A 274 -3.39 -20.67 8.62
N THR A 275 -3.87 -20.06 7.54
CA THR A 275 -3.03 -19.45 6.51
C THR A 275 -2.18 -18.31 7.05
N TYR A 276 -2.80 -17.37 7.79
CA TYR A 276 -2.08 -16.26 8.41
C TYR A 276 -0.96 -16.75 9.31
N LEU A 277 -1.23 -17.73 10.19
CA LEU A 277 -0.22 -18.27 11.11
C LEU A 277 0.94 -18.93 10.36
N ARG A 278 0.65 -19.70 9.31
CA ARG A 278 1.68 -20.37 8.51
C ARG A 278 2.55 -19.39 7.72
N VAL A 279 1.96 -18.37 7.11
CA VAL A 279 2.71 -17.39 6.31
C VAL A 279 3.51 -16.42 7.17
N THR A 280 2.91 -15.92 8.25
CA THR A 280 3.53 -14.85 9.06
C THR A 280 4.38 -15.37 10.21
N GLN A 281 4.23 -16.65 10.58
CA GLN A 281 4.84 -17.23 11.79
C GLN A 281 4.49 -16.43 13.05
N ALA A 282 3.33 -15.77 13.06
CA ALA A 282 2.89 -14.93 14.17
C ALA A 282 2.70 -15.76 15.44
N LYS A 283 3.14 -15.21 16.57
CA LYS A 283 3.04 -15.86 17.89
C LYS A 283 1.69 -15.65 18.58
N ILE A 284 0.64 -15.35 17.81
CA ILE A 284 -0.71 -15.17 18.34
C ILE A 284 -1.41 -16.53 18.45
N ASP A 285 -2.16 -16.73 19.54
CA ASP A 285 -3.02 -17.90 19.68
C ASP A 285 -4.12 -17.93 18.60
N ARG A 286 -4.39 -19.11 18.05
CA ARG A 286 -5.38 -19.29 16.97
C ARG A 286 -6.78 -18.88 17.38
N ALA A 287 -7.21 -19.16 18.61
CA ALA A 287 -8.54 -18.79 19.07
C ALA A 287 -8.67 -17.27 19.21
N THR A 288 -7.61 -16.59 19.65
CA THR A 288 -7.54 -15.12 19.66
C THR A 288 -7.61 -14.57 18.24
N LEU A 289 -6.87 -15.15 17.30
CA LEU A 289 -6.89 -14.74 15.89
C LEU A 289 -8.28 -14.88 15.26
N LEU A 290 -8.98 -15.98 15.52
CA LEU A 290 -10.34 -16.19 15.03
C LEU A 290 -11.32 -15.15 15.57
N LYS A 291 -11.23 -14.79 16.86
CA LYS A 291 -12.06 -13.71 17.42
C LYS A 291 -11.85 -12.37 16.69
N ILE A 292 -10.64 -12.10 16.23
CA ILE A 292 -10.34 -10.90 15.44
C ILE A 292 -10.96 -11.01 14.05
N ILE A 293 -10.81 -12.14 13.36
CA ILE A 293 -11.39 -12.37 12.02
C ILE A 293 -12.94 -12.38 12.07
N ASP A 294 -13.51 -12.82 13.19
CA ASP A 294 -14.96 -12.83 13.44
C ASP A 294 -15.52 -11.53 13.98
N ASN A 295 -14.68 -10.52 14.23
CA ASN A 295 -15.16 -9.23 14.70
C ASN A 295 -16.09 -8.59 13.65
N PRO A 296 -17.35 -8.25 13.99
CA PRO A 296 -18.30 -7.67 13.03
C PRO A 296 -17.91 -6.27 12.52
N GLN A 297 -16.94 -5.61 13.16
CA GLN A 297 -16.37 -4.34 12.70
C GLN A 297 -15.28 -4.53 11.63
N ILE A 298 -14.84 -5.77 11.41
CA ILE A 298 -13.81 -6.16 10.46
C ILE A 298 -14.44 -6.83 9.25
N GLU A 299 -14.01 -6.43 8.07
CA GLU A 299 -14.41 -7.02 6.81
C GLU A 299 -13.18 -7.15 5.91
N PHE A 300 -12.91 -8.36 5.40
CA PHE A 300 -11.87 -8.56 4.40
C PHE A 300 -12.48 -8.45 3.02
N THR A 301 -12.11 -7.42 2.26
CA THR A 301 -12.70 -7.11 0.95
C THR A 301 -11.72 -6.32 0.09
N VAL A 302 -11.82 -6.51 -1.23
CA VAL A 302 -11.05 -5.75 -2.23
C VAL A 302 -11.68 -4.39 -2.57
N THR A 303 -12.94 -4.17 -2.17
CA THR A 303 -13.67 -2.94 -2.44
C THR A 303 -13.33 -1.87 -1.40
N PRO A 304 -12.93 -0.64 -1.81
CA PRO A 304 -12.64 0.42 -0.87
C PRO A 304 -13.91 0.92 -0.19
N LYS A 305 -13.77 1.38 1.05
CA LYS A 305 -14.83 1.99 1.84
C LYS A 305 -14.33 3.26 2.48
N ASN A 306 -15.08 4.34 2.31
CA ASN A 306 -14.99 5.58 3.07
C ASN A 306 -13.57 6.18 3.13
N THR A 307 -12.88 6.17 1.97
CA THR A 307 -11.51 6.69 1.85
C THR A 307 -11.49 8.19 1.52
N TYR A 308 -12.54 8.70 0.88
CA TYR A 308 -12.62 10.07 0.38
C TYR A 308 -12.56 11.15 1.48
N PRO A 309 -13.22 11.00 2.64
CA PRO A 309 -13.17 12.05 3.68
C PRO A 309 -11.75 12.32 4.18
N LEU A 310 -10.88 11.30 4.19
CA LEU A 310 -9.48 11.51 4.53
C LEU A 310 -8.75 12.29 3.44
N ALA A 311 -9.00 12.00 2.17
CA ALA A 311 -8.42 12.73 1.05
C ALA A 311 -8.83 14.21 1.04
N GLU A 312 -10.12 14.50 1.24
CA GLU A 312 -10.61 15.86 1.37
C GLU A 312 -9.97 16.59 2.57
N PHE A 313 -9.87 15.91 3.72
CA PHE A 313 -9.18 16.45 4.88
C PHE A 313 -7.72 16.81 4.58
N LEU A 314 -6.96 15.90 3.94
CA LEU A 314 -5.55 16.16 3.62
C LEU A 314 -5.39 17.35 2.66
N TYR A 315 -6.32 17.56 1.72
CA TYR A 315 -6.31 18.74 0.87
C TYR A 315 -6.61 20.01 1.69
N ARG A 316 -7.64 19.97 2.55
CA ARG A 316 -8.06 21.11 3.38
C ARG A 316 -6.95 21.63 4.30
N VAL A 317 -6.10 20.75 4.82
CA VAL A 317 -4.94 21.12 5.67
C VAL A 317 -3.64 21.33 4.87
N GLY A 318 -3.68 21.23 3.53
CA GLY A 318 -2.52 21.44 2.65
C GLY A 318 -1.48 20.31 2.68
N ALA A 319 -1.83 19.13 3.20
CA ALA A 319 -0.95 17.95 3.20
C ALA A 319 -0.84 17.31 1.81
N ILE A 320 -1.85 17.49 0.95
CA ILE A 320 -1.80 17.23 -0.49
C ILE A 320 -2.20 18.50 -1.24
N LYS A 321 -1.68 18.70 -2.45
CA LYS A 321 -1.92 19.93 -3.25
C LYS A 321 -3.09 19.80 -4.20
N ASN A 322 -3.37 18.60 -4.69
CA ASN A 322 -4.46 18.33 -5.62
C ASN A 322 -5.65 17.78 -4.84
N LYS A 323 -6.83 18.40 -5.01
CA LYS A 323 -8.08 17.86 -4.47
C LYS A 323 -8.59 16.76 -5.41
N PRO A 324 -8.82 15.52 -4.95
CA PRO A 324 -9.61 14.56 -5.73
C PRO A 324 -11.09 14.94 -5.70
N ASP A 325 -11.79 14.76 -6.82
CA ASP A 325 -13.24 14.97 -6.90
C ASP A 325 -14.00 13.78 -6.29
N SER A 326 -13.45 12.57 -6.43
CA SER A 326 -13.97 11.36 -5.81
C SER A 326 -12.82 10.38 -5.51
N TRP A 327 -13.15 9.24 -4.89
CA TRP A 327 -12.18 8.17 -4.69
C TRP A 327 -11.65 7.56 -5.99
N GLU A 328 -12.40 7.68 -7.08
CA GLU A 328 -12.06 7.14 -8.39
C GLU A 328 -10.82 7.82 -8.98
N ASP A 329 -10.49 9.04 -8.54
CA ASP A 329 -9.30 9.76 -9.00
C ASP A 329 -7.99 9.12 -8.53
N TYR A 330 -8.01 8.45 -7.37
CA TYR A 330 -6.85 7.80 -6.75
C TYR A 330 -6.95 6.28 -6.70
N PHE A 331 -7.96 5.70 -7.36
CA PHE A 331 -8.05 4.26 -7.65
C PHE A 331 -8.02 4.02 -9.16
N PHE A 332 -7.40 2.93 -9.59
CA PHE A 332 -7.51 2.48 -10.97
C PHE A 332 -8.96 2.06 -11.25
N GLN A 333 -9.47 2.53 -12.39
CA GLN A 333 -10.76 2.09 -12.92
C GLN A 333 -10.48 0.93 -13.86
N ASP A 334 -10.56 -0.29 -13.33
CA ASP A 334 -10.35 -1.54 -14.07
C ASP A 334 -11.64 -2.00 -14.76
N ALA A 335 -11.54 -3.00 -15.65
CA ALA A 335 -12.64 -3.50 -16.46
C ALA A 335 -13.85 -3.99 -15.63
N LYS A 336 -13.60 -4.43 -14.40
CA LYS A 336 -14.63 -4.57 -13.35
C LYS A 336 -14.40 -3.43 -12.35
N PRO A 337 -15.14 -2.31 -12.46
CA PRO A 337 -14.97 -1.21 -11.54
C PRO A 337 -15.28 -1.65 -10.11
N LEU A 338 -14.46 -1.23 -9.16
CA LEU A 338 -14.77 -1.38 -7.75
C LEU A 338 -16.03 -0.55 -7.44
N GLN A 339 -17.02 -1.13 -6.77
CA GLN A 339 -18.27 -0.42 -6.43
C GLN A 339 -18.20 0.12 -5.00
N GLY A 340 -17.17 0.92 -4.72
CA GLY A 340 -16.80 1.33 -3.36
C GLY A 340 -16.92 2.83 -3.05
N SER A 341 -16.37 3.13 -1.87
CA SER A 341 -16.29 4.38 -1.09
C SER A 341 -17.48 4.68 -0.19
#